data_AF-A0A3N5KL26-F1
#
_entry.id   AF-A0A3N5KL26-F1
#
_cell.length_a   1.000
_cell.length_b   1.000
_cell.length_c   1.000
_cell.angle_alpha   90.00
_cell.angle_beta   90.00
_cell.angle_gamma   90.00
#
_symmetry.space_group_name_H-M   'P 1'
#
loop_
_entity.id
_entity.type
_entity.pdbx_description
1 polymer ?
#
loop_
_entity_poly.entity_id
_entity_poly.type
_entity_poly.pdbx_seq_one_letter_code
_entity_poly.pdbx_strand_id
1 'polypeptide(L)'
;MPDLRYRSFRLQVYARLCPTNLRPLDRERFLQLLEATDEDGMIAFFQQLPSEPRLARALNALQEARELGDRLNAMDRTLPVLPHTEISACYDRLRVLGNDIGDMIAVEEPT
;
A
#
# COMPACT_ATOMS: atom_id res chain seq x y z
N MET A 1 -0.70 -11.73 13.83
CA MET A 1 -1.05 -11.56 12.41
C MET A 1 -0.50 -10.24 11.90
N PRO A 2 0.72 -10.24 11.33
CA PRO A 2 1.35 -9.06 10.72
C PRO A 2 0.54 -8.56 9.51
N ASP A 3 -0.03 -9.49 8.74
CA ASP A 3 -0.81 -9.24 7.52
C ASP A 3 -1.91 -8.18 7.67
N LEU A 4 -2.75 -8.30 8.71
CA LEU A 4 -3.82 -7.35 9.02
C LEU A 4 -3.32 -5.94 9.29
N ARG A 5 -2.14 -5.79 9.93
CA ARG A 5 -1.55 -4.48 10.23
C ARG A 5 -1.00 -3.83 8.97
N TYR A 6 -0.34 -4.60 8.10
CA TYR A 6 0.17 -4.09 6.83
C TYR A 6 -0.96 -3.74 5.86
N ARG A 7 -2.00 -4.57 5.77
CA ARG A 7 -3.18 -4.27 4.96
C ARG A 7 -3.88 -3.00 5.42
N SER A 8 -4.10 -2.85 6.73
CA SER A 8 -4.72 -1.63 7.28
C SER A 8 -3.89 -0.38 6.98
N PHE A 9 -2.56 -0.47 7.09
CA PHE A 9 -1.65 0.63 6.74
C PHE A 9 -1.75 0.99 5.25
N ARG A 10 -1.70 0.01 4.34
CA ARG A 10 -1.83 0.27 2.89
C ARG A 10 -3.17 0.93 2.54
N LEU A 11 -4.28 0.47 3.12
CA LEU A 11 -5.60 1.09 2.92
C LEU A 11 -5.63 2.56 3.35
N GLN A 12 -4.99 2.91 4.48
CA GLN A 12 -4.86 4.30 4.92
C GLN A 12 -4.04 5.14 3.94
N VAL A 13 -2.97 4.57 3.37
CA VAL A 13 -2.16 5.25 2.37
C VAL A 13 -2.97 5.45 1.08
N TYR A 14 -3.69 4.44 0.59
CA TYR A 14 -4.56 4.59 -0.59
C TYR A 14 -5.61 5.69 -0.37
N ALA A 15 -6.23 5.77 0.81
CA ALA A 15 -7.17 6.83 1.16
C ALA A 15 -6.53 8.23 1.05
N ARG A 16 -5.27 8.37 1.50
CA ARG A 16 -4.51 9.62 1.43
C ARG A 16 -4.05 9.98 0.03
N LEU A 17 -3.69 8.98 -0.79
CA LEU A 17 -3.28 9.17 -2.18
C LEU A 17 -4.45 9.51 -3.11
N CYS A 18 -5.70 9.49 -2.64
CA CYS A 18 -6.86 9.87 -3.42
C CYS A 18 -6.71 11.31 -3.93
N PRO A 19 -6.64 11.55 -5.26
CA PRO A 19 -6.43 12.89 -5.77
C PRO A 19 -7.60 13.81 -5.39
N THR A 20 -7.27 15.00 -4.90
CA THR A 20 -8.26 16.00 -4.47
C THR A 20 -9.06 16.58 -5.64
N ASN A 21 -8.51 16.51 -6.85
CA ASN A 21 -9.09 17.06 -8.08
C ASN A 21 -9.91 16.03 -8.89
N LEU A 22 -10.30 14.91 -8.29
CA LEU A 22 -11.15 13.93 -8.97
C LEU A 22 -12.54 14.49 -9.30
N ARG A 23 -13.09 14.05 -10.43
CA ARG A 23 -14.51 14.28 -10.72
C ARG A 23 -15.37 13.58 -9.65
N PRO A 24 -16.56 14.12 -9.31
CA PRO A 24 -17.40 13.55 -8.25
C PRO A 24 -17.69 12.06 -8.42
N LEU A 25 -17.93 11.61 -9.66
CA LEU A 25 -18.21 10.20 -9.98
C LEU A 25 -16.98 9.30 -9.74
N ASP A 26 -15.78 9.76 -10.12
CA ASP A 26 -14.55 9.00 -9.92
C ASP A 26 -14.21 8.90 -8.42
N ARG A 27 -14.47 9.98 -7.68
CA ARG A 27 -14.32 10.00 -6.22
C ARG A 27 -15.29 9.03 -5.53
N GLU A 28 -16.55 9.02 -5.94
CA GLU A 28 -17.55 8.08 -5.41
C GLU A 28 -17.15 6.63 -5.68
N ARG A 29 -16.73 6.34 -6.91
CA ARG A 29 -16.19 5.01 -7.27
C ARG A 29 -14.99 4.63 -6.41
N PHE A 30 -14.06 5.54 -6.16
CA PHE A 30 -12.90 5.26 -5.31
C PHE A 30 -13.29 5.00 -3.85
N LEU A 31 -14.24 5.76 -3.31
CA LEU A 31 -14.75 5.55 -1.95
C LEU A 31 -15.44 4.19 -1.80
N GLN A 32 -16.19 3.74 -2.81
CA GLN A 32 -16.78 2.40 -2.81
C GLN A 32 -15.71 1.30 -2.78
N LEU A 33 -14.61 1.48 -3.51
CA LEU A 33 -13.46 0.55 -3.46
C LEU A 33 -12.83 0.55 -2.07
N LEU A 34 -12.65 1.72 -1.46
CA LEU A 34 -12.12 1.88 -0.10
C LEU A 34 -12.99 1.15 0.93
N GLU A 35 -14.30 1.34 0.87
CA GLU A 35 -15.27 0.70 1.75
C GLU A 35 -15.30 -0.82 1.56
N ALA A 36 -15.19 -1.29 0.32
CA ALA A 36 -15.06 -2.71 0.00
C ALA A 36 -13.70 -3.30 0.39
N THR A 37 -12.73 -2.46 0.81
CA THR A 37 -11.33 -2.85 1.06
C THR A 37 -10.67 -3.56 -0.12
N ASP A 38 -11.09 -3.17 -1.33
CA ASP A 38 -10.67 -3.76 -2.60
C ASP A 38 -9.37 -3.09 -3.09
N GLU A 39 -8.23 -3.59 -2.60
CA GLU A 39 -6.90 -3.10 -3.01
C GLU A 39 -6.67 -3.26 -4.52
N ASP A 40 -7.14 -4.35 -5.13
CA ASP A 40 -6.96 -4.59 -6.58
C ASP A 40 -7.74 -3.57 -7.40
N GLY A 41 -9.00 -3.31 -7.02
CA GLY A 41 -9.80 -2.26 -7.61
C GLY A 41 -9.20 -0.86 -7.43
N MET A 42 -8.61 -0.56 -6.25
CA MET A 42 -7.91 0.71 -6.02
C MET A 42 -6.68 0.86 -6.93
N ILE A 43 -5.85 -0.18 -7.05
CA ILE A 43 -4.67 -0.16 -7.94
C ILE A 43 -5.10 0.07 -9.39
N ALA A 44 -6.11 -0.67 -9.85
CA ALA A 44 -6.64 -0.52 -11.21
C ALA A 44 -7.23 0.88 -11.46
N PHE A 45 -7.88 1.48 -10.44
CA PHE A 45 -8.36 2.85 -10.50
C PHE A 45 -7.21 3.84 -10.70
N PHE A 46 -6.14 3.73 -9.92
CA PHE A 46 -4.99 4.62 -10.04
C PHE A 46 -4.22 4.45 -11.37
N GLN A 47 -4.16 3.24 -11.91
CA GLN A 47 -3.53 2.97 -13.22
C GLN A 47 -4.29 3.61 -14.40
N GLN A 48 -5.58 3.92 -14.22
CA GLN A 48 -6.40 4.60 -15.24
C GLN A 48 -6.25 6.12 -15.20
N LEU A 49 -5.67 6.67 -14.13
CA LEU A 49 -5.46 8.10 -13.98
C LEU A 49 -4.10 8.50 -14.54
N PRO A 50 -3.96 9.72 -15.09
CA PRO A 50 -2.66 10.29 -15.37
C PRO A 50 -1.89 10.41 -14.04
N SER A 51 -0.93 9.52 -13.83
CA SER A 51 -0.19 9.47 -12.57
C SER A 51 0.99 10.43 -12.62
N GLU A 52 1.05 11.36 -11.66
CA GLU A 52 2.28 12.10 -11.40
C GLU A 52 3.41 11.12 -10.98
N PRO A 53 4.69 11.43 -11.26
CA PRO A 53 5.81 10.55 -10.93
C PRO A 53 5.85 10.15 -9.44
N ARG A 54 5.41 11.04 -8.55
CA ARG A 54 5.31 10.78 -7.10
C ARG A 54 4.23 9.74 -6.79
N LEU A 55 3.04 9.90 -7.35
CA LEU A 55 1.95 8.95 -7.19
C LEU A 55 2.33 7.58 -7.74
N ALA A 56 2.94 7.52 -8.93
CA ALA A 56 3.44 6.27 -9.50
C ALA A 56 4.45 5.58 -8.57
N ARG A 57 5.35 6.34 -7.94
CA ARG A 57 6.35 5.82 -7.00
C ARG A 57 5.69 5.26 -5.73
N ALA A 58 4.69 5.96 -5.18
CA ALA A 58 3.94 5.51 -4.01
C ALA A 58 3.14 4.22 -4.32
N LEU A 59 2.51 4.14 -5.49
CA LEU A 59 1.78 2.94 -5.93
C LEU A 59 2.71 1.74 -6.08
N ASN A 60 3.89 1.93 -6.69
CA ASN A 60 4.90 0.87 -6.80
C ASN A 60 5.36 0.39 -5.41
N ALA A 61 5.60 1.32 -4.47
CA ALA A 61 5.97 0.96 -3.10
C ALA A 61 4.86 0.18 -2.36
N LEU A 62 3.60 0.54 -2.58
CA LEU A 62 2.45 -0.19 -2.03
C LEU A 62 2.31 -1.59 -2.62
N GLN A 63 2.55 -1.74 -3.93
CA GLN A 63 2.56 -3.03 -4.61
C GLN A 63 3.67 -3.93 -4.07
N GLU A 64 4.89 -3.42 -3.93
CA GLU A 64 6.02 -4.15 -3.34
C GLU A 64 5.72 -4.57 -1.90
N ALA A 65 5.11 -3.68 -1.10
CA ALA A 65 4.71 -4.00 0.27
C ALA A 65 3.63 -5.09 0.34
N ARG A 66 2.73 -5.18 -0.65
CA ARG A 66 1.76 -6.28 -0.74
C ARG A 66 2.44 -7.60 -1.07
N GLU A 67 3.30 -7.63 -2.08
CA GLU A 67 4.05 -8.83 -2.48
C GLU A 67 4.90 -9.39 -1.33
N LEU A 68 5.56 -8.51 -0.56
CA LEU A 68 6.31 -8.89 0.64
C LEU A 68 5.40 -9.46 1.73
N GLY A 69 4.21 -8.90 1.92
CA GLY A 69 3.20 -9.43 2.84
C GLY A 69 2.73 -10.84 2.43
N ASP A 70 2.43 -11.04 1.15
CA ASP A 70 2.03 -12.33 0.60
C ASP A 70 3.15 -13.37 0.73
N ARG A 71 4.40 -12.97 0.47
CA ARG A 71 5.59 -13.82 0.68
C ARG A 71 5.76 -14.18 2.15
N LEU A 72 5.61 -13.22 3.07
CA LEU A 72 5.65 -13.47 4.52
C LEU A 72 4.57 -14.46 4.95
N ASN A 73 3.33 -14.33 4.45
CA ASN A 73 2.25 -15.26 4.74
C ASN A 73 2.53 -16.66 4.21
N ALA A 74 3.11 -16.77 3.01
CA ALA A 74 3.52 -18.06 2.46
C ALA A 74 4.64 -18.71 3.29
N MET A 75 5.64 -17.93 3.70
CA MET A 75 6.73 -18.39 4.57
C MET A 75 6.24 -18.82 5.95
N ASP A 76 5.35 -18.06 6.58
CA ASP A 76 4.76 -18.39 7.89
C ASP A 76 3.99 -19.73 7.88
N ARG A 77 3.38 -20.08 6.74
CA ARG A 77 2.67 -21.35 6.55
C ARG A 77 3.58 -22.54 6.24
N THR A 78 4.77 -22.30 5.72
CA THR A 78 5.64 -23.35 5.16
C THR A 78 6.87 -23.63 6.01
N LEU A 79 7.29 -22.70 6.86
CA LEU A 79 8.52 -22.80 7.61
C LEU A 79 8.29 -23.16 9.08
N PRO A 80 9.07 -24.09 9.66
CA PRO A 80 9.08 -24.32 11.10
C PRO A 80 9.67 -23.10 11.84
N VAL A 81 9.16 -22.87 13.06
CA VAL A 81 9.21 -21.72 14.01
C VAL A 81 10.57 -21.00 14.24
N LEU A 82 11.66 -21.37 13.56
CA LEU A 82 12.98 -20.73 13.72
C LEU A 82 13.07 -19.37 13.00
N PRO A 83 13.93 -18.44 13.48
CA PRO A 83 14.12 -17.15 12.84
C PRO A 83 14.80 -17.32 11.47
N HIS A 84 14.03 -17.15 10.40
CA HIS A 84 14.53 -17.20 9.02
C HIS A 84 15.03 -15.82 8.62
N THR A 85 16.28 -15.74 8.18
CA THR A 85 16.90 -14.49 7.68
C THR A 85 16.09 -13.82 6.59
N GLU A 86 15.37 -14.61 5.77
CA GLU A 86 14.45 -14.11 4.74
C GLU A 86 13.21 -13.40 5.33
N ILE A 87 12.67 -13.90 6.45
CA ILE A 87 11.54 -13.26 7.14
C ILE A 87 11.99 -11.91 7.70
N SER A 88 13.16 -11.85 8.34
CA SER A 88 13.73 -10.60 8.85
C SER A 88 13.98 -9.59 7.73
N ALA A 89 14.55 -10.04 6.60
CA ALA A 89 14.78 -9.18 5.44
C ALA A 89 13.47 -8.60 4.86
N CYS A 90 12.39 -9.39 4.81
CA CYS A 90 11.08 -8.92 4.38
C CYS A 90 10.53 -7.83 5.34
N TYR A 91 10.66 -8.02 6.64
CA TYR A 91 10.24 -7.00 7.62
C TYR A 91 11.07 -5.72 7.53
N ASP A 92 12.38 -5.82 7.33
CA ASP A 92 13.25 -4.66 7.16
C ASP A 92 12.90 -3.88 5.89
N ARG A 93 12.61 -4.59 4.79
CA ARG A 93 12.17 -3.97 3.55
C ARG A 93 10.80 -3.29 3.70
N LEU A 94 9.84 -3.94 4.37
CA LEU A 94 8.54 -3.32 4.68
C LEU A 94 8.68 -2.05 5.52
N ARG A 95 9.64 -1.99 6.45
CA ARG A 95 9.92 -0.80 7.23
C ARG A 95 10.46 0.35 6.38
N VAL A 96 11.40 0.06 5.48
CA VAL A 96 11.94 1.05 4.53
C VAL A 96 10.83 1.59 3.64
N LEU A 97 10.00 0.70 3.05
CA LEU A 97 8.87 1.12 2.23
C LEU A 97 7.86 1.96 3.00
N GLY A 98 7.57 1.60 4.26
CA GLY A 98 6.68 2.38 5.12
C GLY A 98 7.19 3.80 5.37
N ASN A 99 8.50 3.96 5.59
CA ASN A 99 9.13 5.27 5.75
C ASN A 99 9.11 6.06 4.45
N ASP A 100 9.50 5.45 3.32
CA ASP A 100 9.49 6.10 2.00
C ASP A 100 8.08 6.60 1.63
N ILE A 101 7.06 5.77 1.88
CA ILE A 101 5.65 6.13 1.70
C ILE A 101 5.26 7.26 2.65
N GLY A 102 5.66 7.18 3.92
CA GLY A 102 5.43 8.21 4.94
C GLY A 102 5.96 9.58 4.52
N ASP A 103 7.20 9.63 4.05
CA ASP A 103 7.82 10.85 3.53
C ASP A 103 7.10 11.35 2.27
N MET A 104 6.68 10.43 1.41
CA MET A 104 5.91 10.74 0.21
C MET A 104 4.47 11.21 0.47
N ILE A 105 3.88 11.00 1.65
CA ILE A 105 2.53 11.50 1.99
C ILE A 105 2.58 12.73 2.92
N ALA A 106 3.63 12.88 3.73
CA ALA A 106 3.77 13.99 4.67
C ALA A 106 3.95 15.36 3.97
N VAL A 107 4.46 15.39 2.74
CA VAL A 107 4.68 16.64 1.98
C VAL A 107 3.37 17.27 1.45
N GLU A 108 2.19 16.69 1.73
CA GLU A 108 0.88 17.25 1.35
C GLU A 108 0.15 18.06 2.45
N GLU A 109 0.75 18.32 3.61
CA GLU A 109 0.19 19.30 4.57
C GLU A 109 0.74 20.71 4.25
N PRO A 110 -0.06 21.63 3.67
CA PRO A 110 0.29 23.04 3.68
C PRO A 110 -0.10 23.62 5.06
N THR A 111 0.89 24.15 5.77
CA THR A 111 0.68 25.19 6.80
C THR A 111 -0.06 26.40 6.24
#